data_AF-A0A929QYH1-F1
#
_entry.id   AF-A0A929QYH1-F1
#
_cell.length_a   1.000
_cell.length_b   1.000
_cell.length_c   1.000
_cell.angle_alpha   90.00
_cell.angle_beta   90.00
_cell.angle_gamma   90.00
#
_symmetry.space_group_name_H-M   'P 1'
#
loop_
_entity.id
_entity.type
_entity.pdbx_description
1 polymer ?
#
loop_
_entity_poly.entity_id
_entity_poly.type
_entity_poly.pdbx_seq_one_letter_code
_entity_poly.pdbx_strand_id
1 'polypeptide(L)'
;AVGMAIGLKRDGRGSRVYALVGDGETQEGQVWEAIQCANTYKLDNFTVIIDENNLQIDGHCDEISPNLDFVAKLMAFGYDVERVDGHDMQAVSDAFDRLRSLRNGRPKALIANTVKGKGVSYMEDIAGWHGAAPDDEQYAQAVIEIEKGLRTE
;
A
#
# COMPACT_ATOMS: atom_id res chain seq x y z
N ALA A 1 -8.23 -8.33 -7.58
CA ALA A 1 -6.85 -8.87 -7.66
C ALA A 1 -6.75 -10.37 -7.37
N VAL A 2 -7.26 -10.87 -6.22
CA VAL A 2 -7.16 -12.30 -5.84
C VAL A 2 -7.67 -13.26 -6.92
N GLY A 3 -8.83 -13.00 -7.53
CA GLY A 3 -9.36 -13.81 -8.64
C GLY A 3 -8.43 -13.88 -9.86
N MET A 4 -7.74 -12.78 -10.19
CA MET A 4 -6.75 -12.75 -11.28
C MET A 4 -5.55 -13.63 -10.92
N ALA A 5 -5.05 -13.55 -9.68
CA ALA A 5 -3.94 -14.37 -9.22
C ALA A 5 -4.27 -15.87 -9.24
N ILE A 6 -5.51 -16.23 -8.87
CA ILE A 6 -6.03 -17.61 -8.99
C ILE A 6 -6.02 -18.06 -10.45
N GLY A 7 -6.58 -17.25 -11.36
CA GLY A 7 -6.63 -17.58 -12.80
C GLY A 7 -5.25 -17.80 -13.40
N LEU A 8 -4.32 -16.85 -13.18
CA LEU A 8 -2.95 -16.94 -13.67
C LEU A 8 -2.22 -18.17 -13.13
N LYS A 9 -2.40 -18.50 -11.86
CA LYS A 9 -1.77 -19.68 -11.25
C LYS A 9 -2.33 -20.98 -11.80
N ARG A 10 -3.66 -21.07 -12.01
CA ARG A 10 -4.31 -22.23 -12.64
C ARG A 10 -3.86 -22.43 -14.09
N ASP A 11 -3.62 -21.34 -14.81
CA ASP A 11 -3.11 -21.37 -16.17
C ASP A 11 -1.60 -21.66 -16.25
N GLY A 12 -0.91 -21.86 -15.12
CA GLY A 12 0.54 -22.09 -15.09
C GLY A 12 1.36 -20.88 -15.55
N ARG A 13 0.80 -19.67 -15.53
CA ARG A 13 1.50 -18.45 -15.95
C ARG A 13 2.40 -17.93 -14.84
N GLY A 14 3.64 -17.57 -15.19
CA GLY A 14 4.62 -16.97 -14.28
C GLY A 14 4.35 -15.50 -13.91
N SER A 15 3.20 -14.96 -14.30
CA SER A 15 2.78 -13.58 -14.01
C SER A 15 2.50 -13.37 -12.52
N ARG A 16 2.72 -12.14 -12.07
CA ARG A 16 2.41 -11.69 -10.70
C ARG A 16 1.26 -10.69 -10.71
N VAL A 17 0.57 -10.63 -9.59
CA VAL A 17 -0.52 -9.68 -9.37
C VAL A 17 -0.18 -8.82 -8.17
N TYR A 18 -0.19 -7.51 -8.37
CA TYR A 18 -0.05 -6.50 -7.32
C TYR A 18 -1.38 -5.79 -7.11
N ALA A 19 -1.71 -5.47 -5.87
CA ALA A 19 -2.83 -4.61 -5.52
C ALA A 19 -2.36 -3.58 -4.50
N LEU A 20 -2.56 -2.30 -4.80
CA LEU A 20 -2.40 -1.21 -3.84
C LEU A 20 -3.76 -0.95 -3.19
N VAL A 21 -3.80 -0.89 -1.87
CA VAL A 21 -4.99 -0.56 -1.09
C VAL A 21 -4.63 0.52 -0.06
N GLY A 22 -5.58 1.39 0.25
CA GLY A 22 -5.41 2.38 1.31
C GLY A 22 -5.63 1.75 2.69
N ASP A 23 -4.98 2.24 3.73
CA ASP A 23 -5.22 1.81 5.11
C ASP A 23 -6.68 2.04 5.56
N GLY A 24 -7.33 3.14 5.18
CA GLY A 24 -8.77 3.35 5.36
C GLY A 24 -9.64 2.35 4.59
N GLU A 25 -9.24 1.96 3.36
CA GLU A 25 -9.94 0.95 2.57
C GLU A 25 -9.94 -0.42 3.28
N THR A 26 -8.88 -0.76 4.02
CA THR A 26 -8.80 -2.03 4.75
C THR A 26 -9.80 -2.16 5.90
N GLN A 27 -10.52 -1.10 6.26
CA GLN A 27 -11.62 -1.17 7.23
C GLN A 27 -12.83 -1.92 6.66
N GLU A 28 -12.93 -2.06 5.34
CA GLU A 28 -13.97 -2.84 4.69
C GLU A 28 -13.77 -4.36 4.87
N GLY A 29 -14.84 -5.05 5.27
CA GLY A 29 -14.81 -6.49 5.56
C GLY A 29 -14.35 -7.35 4.36
N GLN A 30 -14.72 -6.94 3.14
CA GLN A 30 -14.37 -7.64 1.91
C GLN A 30 -12.85 -7.75 1.68
N VAL A 31 -12.06 -6.81 2.22
CA VAL A 31 -10.59 -6.85 2.11
C VAL A 31 -10.05 -8.05 2.88
N TRP A 32 -10.57 -8.31 4.08
CA TRP A 32 -10.16 -9.44 4.92
C TRP A 32 -10.63 -10.78 4.36
N GLU A 33 -11.82 -10.84 3.75
CA GLU A 33 -12.28 -12.03 3.02
C GLU A 33 -11.35 -12.36 1.84
N ALA A 34 -10.96 -11.34 1.06
CA ALA A 34 -10.01 -11.51 -0.03
C ALA A 34 -8.62 -11.92 0.46
N ILE A 35 -8.14 -11.31 1.56
CA ILE A 35 -6.86 -11.64 2.20
C ILE A 35 -6.85 -13.13 2.61
N GLN A 36 -7.91 -13.59 3.28
CA GLN A 36 -8.07 -14.99 3.69
C GLN A 36 -8.07 -15.93 2.48
N CYS A 37 -8.85 -15.58 1.45
CA CYS A 37 -8.96 -16.35 0.22
C CYS A 37 -7.59 -16.55 -0.46
N ALA A 38 -6.75 -15.52 -0.52
CA ALA A 38 -5.44 -15.66 -1.15
C ALA A 38 -4.51 -16.67 -0.44
N ASN A 39 -4.60 -16.76 0.88
CA ASN A 39 -3.88 -17.78 1.65
C ASN A 39 -4.48 -19.18 1.41
N THR A 40 -5.81 -19.32 1.39
CA THR A 40 -6.50 -20.59 1.08
C THR A 40 -6.03 -21.18 -0.26
N TYR A 41 -5.89 -20.33 -1.29
CA TYR A 41 -5.44 -20.76 -2.61
C TYR A 41 -3.91 -20.75 -2.79
N LYS A 42 -3.15 -20.51 -1.72
CA LYS A 42 -1.69 -20.50 -1.70
C LYS A 42 -1.07 -19.56 -2.76
N LEU A 43 -1.54 -18.33 -2.84
CA LEU A 43 -1.21 -17.40 -3.93
C LEU A 43 0.13 -16.65 -3.72
N ASP A 44 1.26 -17.36 -3.82
CA ASP A 44 2.61 -16.76 -3.81
C ASP A 44 2.95 -15.91 -5.06
N ASN A 45 2.02 -15.81 -6.01
CA ASN A 45 2.05 -14.87 -7.13
C ASN A 45 1.26 -13.57 -6.84
N PHE A 46 0.63 -13.44 -5.68
CA PHE A 46 -0.12 -12.25 -5.26
C PHE A 46 0.66 -11.45 -4.21
N THR A 47 0.67 -10.12 -4.37
CA THR A 47 1.20 -9.17 -3.40
C THR A 47 0.19 -8.05 -3.16
N VAL A 48 -0.21 -7.84 -1.91
CA VAL A 48 -0.96 -6.65 -1.49
C VAL A 48 0.02 -5.61 -0.96
N ILE A 49 -0.17 -4.35 -1.31
CA ILE A 49 0.58 -3.21 -0.82
C ILE A 49 -0.42 -2.37 -0.04
N ILE A 50 -0.17 -2.13 1.24
CA ILE A 50 -0.98 -1.25 2.07
C ILE A 50 -0.26 0.09 2.15
N ASP A 51 -0.91 1.14 1.64
CA ASP A 51 -0.50 2.52 1.84
C ASP A 51 -0.94 2.98 3.24
N GLU A 52 -0.03 2.89 4.21
CA GLU A 52 -0.25 3.24 5.61
C GLU A 52 0.19 4.69 5.85
N ASN A 53 -0.66 5.63 5.42
CA ASN A 53 -0.50 7.07 5.63
C ASN A 53 -1.25 7.61 6.87
N ASN A 54 -2.02 6.76 7.56
CA ASN A 54 -2.83 7.05 8.74
C ASN A 54 -3.92 8.12 8.53
N LEU A 55 -4.38 8.38 7.30
CA LEU A 55 -5.32 9.46 7.01
C LEU A 55 -6.43 9.05 6.03
N GLN A 56 -7.69 9.20 6.49
CA GLN A 56 -8.89 9.00 5.68
C GLN A 56 -9.71 10.30 5.55
N ILE A 57 -10.91 10.23 4.96
CA ILE A 57 -11.75 11.41 4.66
C ILE A 57 -12.01 12.24 5.92
N ASP A 58 -12.43 11.58 7.00
CA ASP A 58 -12.88 12.24 8.23
C ASP A 58 -11.75 12.55 9.24
N GLY A 59 -10.49 12.25 8.90
CA GLY A 59 -9.34 12.50 9.77
C GLY A 59 -8.40 11.30 9.87
N HIS A 60 -7.64 11.24 10.97
CA HIS A 60 -6.69 10.16 11.17
C HIS A 60 -7.37 8.82 11.45
N CYS A 61 -6.79 7.74 10.93
CA CYS A 61 -7.34 6.41 11.09
C CYS A 61 -7.37 5.97 12.57
N ASP A 62 -6.37 6.36 13.38
CA ASP A 62 -6.32 6.06 14.82
C ASP A 62 -7.37 6.79 15.67
N GLU A 63 -7.95 7.89 15.17
CA GLU A 63 -9.06 8.59 15.83
C GLU A 63 -10.43 8.06 15.39
N ILE A 64 -10.57 7.74 14.10
CA ILE A 64 -11.85 7.39 13.49
C ILE A 64 -12.13 5.88 13.54
N SER A 65 -11.16 5.04 13.12
CA SER A 65 -11.29 3.58 13.07
C SER A 65 -9.89 2.92 13.04
N PRO A 66 -9.31 2.62 14.22
CA PRO A 66 -7.92 2.21 14.34
C PRO A 66 -7.59 0.92 13.58
N ASN A 67 -6.60 0.99 12.69
CA ASN A 67 -6.16 -0.13 11.88
C ASN A 67 -5.36 -1.20 12.64
N LEU A 68 -4.89 -0.92 13.87
CA LEU A 68 -3.98 -1.79 14.62
C LEU A 68 -2.72 -2.16 13.81
N ASP A 69 -2.00 -3.21 14.21
CA ASP A 69 -0.79 -3.62 13.51
C ASP A 69 -1.10 -4.50 12.28
N PHE A 70 -0.93 -3.93 11.08
CA PHE A 70 -1.08 -4.67 9.83
C PHE A 70 -0.12 -5.85 9.69
N VAL A 71 1.11 -5.75 10.23
CA VAL A 71 2.08 -6.85 10.17
C VAL A 71 1.53 -8.05 10.92
N ALA A 72 1.12 -7.84 12.19
CA ALA A 72 0.52 -8.90 13.00
C ALA A 72 -0.74 -9.49 12.36
N LYS A 73 -1.65 -8.65 11.86
CA LYS A 73 -2.88 -9.09 11.18
C LYS A 73 -2.57 -9.99 9.98
N LEU A 74 -1.73 -9.53 9.05
CA LEU A 74 -1.43 -10.27 7.81
C LEU A 74 -0.61 -11.53 8.07
N MET A 75 0.31 -11.51 9.04
CA MET A 75 0.99 -12.73 9.48
C MET A 75 0.01 -13.77 10.02
N ALA A 76 -1.01 -13.35 10.78
CA ALA A 76 -2.07 -14.25 11.24
C ALA A 76 -2.92 -14.83 10.09
N PHE A 77 -3.09 -14.08 9.00
CA PHE A 77 -3.72 -14.59 7.77
C PHE A 77 -2.78 -15.46 6.90
N GLY A 78 -1.52 -15.66 7.29
CA GLY A 78 -0.58 -16.55 6.60
C GLY A 78 0.27 -15.89 5.51
N TYR A 79 0.46 -14.58 5.56
CA TYR A 79 1.26 -13.84 4.58
C TYR A 79 2.75 -13.81 4.95
N ASP A 80 3.61 -13.66 3.94
CA ASP A 80 4.95 -13.12 4.15
C ASP A 80 4.85 -11.59 4.07
N VAL A 81 5.27 -10.91 5.12
CA VAL A 81 5.02 -9.47 5.30
C VAL A 81 6.34 -8.73 5.47
N GLU A 82 6.49 -7.61 4.78
CA GLU A 82 7.53 -6.62 5.05
C GLU A 82 6.91 -5.25 5.29
N ARG A 83 7.53 -4.45 6.16
CA ARG A 83 7.20 -3.04 6.38
C ARG A 83 8.40 -2.19 6.01
N VAL A 84 8.16 -1.08 5.30
CA VAL A 84 9.19 -0.17 4.81
C VAL A 84 8.74 1.28 4.96
N ASP A 85 9.71 2.19 4.98
CA ASP A 85 9.44 3.58 4.60
C ASP A 85 9.05 3.60 3.12
N GLY A 86 7.83 4.04 2.84
CA GLY A 86 7.28 4.08 1.48
C GLY A 86 7.88 5.17 0.61
N HIS A 87 8.67 6.09 1.18
CA HIS A 87 9.39 7.14 0.45
C HIS A 87 10.85 6.80 0.19
N ASP A 88 11.36 5.68 0.73
CA ASP A 88 12.67 5.14 0.39
C ASP A 88 12.53 4.11 -0.74
N MET A 89 12.79 4.55 -1.97
CA MET A 89 12.69 3.70 -3.16
C MET A 89 13.63 2.50 -3.14
N GLN A 90 14.80 2.59 -2.48
CA GLN A 90 15.70 1.46 -2.35
C GLN A 90 15.13 0.43 -1.37
N ALA A 91 14.61 0.88 -0.22
CA ALA A 91 13.95 0.00 0.74
C ALA A 91 12.73 -0.71 0.13
N VAL A 92 11.90 0.01 -0.63
CA VAL A 92 10.76 -0.56 -1.37
C VAL A 92 11.21 -1.60 -2.40
N SER A 93 12.25 -1.28 -3.20
CA SER A 93 12.79 -2.21 -4.20
C SER A 93 13.33 -3.48 -3.55
N ASP A 94 14.14 -3.35 -2.50
CA ASP A 94 14.75 -4.48 -1.79
C ASP A 94 13.69 -5.37 -1.14
N ALA A 95 12.63 -4.78 -0.56
CA ALA A 95 11.53 -5.52 0.02
C ALA A 95 10.75 -6.32 -1.03
N PHE A 96 10.51 -5.73 -2.21
CA PHE A 96 9.90 -6.47 -3.31
C PHE A 96 10.79 -7.63 -3.76
N ASP A 97 12.10 -7.45 -3.86
CA ASP A 97 13.01 -8.53 -4.26
C ASP A 97 13.03 -9.67 -3.26
N ARG A 98 13.08 -9.37 -1.95
CA ARG A 98 12.97 -10.36 -0.88
C ARG A 98 11.64 -11.10 -0.93
N LEU A 99 10.50 -10.40 -0.95
CA LEU A 99 9.16 -11.01 -1.04
C LEU A 99 9.01 -11.84 -2.31
N ARG A 100 9.52 -11.36 -3.45
CA ARG A 100 9.52 -12.10 -4.72
C ARG A 100 10.44 -13.30 -4.69
N SER A 101 11.44 -13.41 -3.84
CA SER A 101 12.28 -14.62 -3.75
C SER A 101 11.54 -15.79 -3.10
N LEU A 102 10.54 -15.51 -2.25
CA LEU A 102 9.82 -16.51 -1.46
C LEU A 102 8.75 -17.26 -2.29
N ARG A 103 9.04 -18.50 -2.69
CA ARG A 103 8.13 -19.42 -3.40
C ARG A 103 7.60 -20.54 -2.51
N ASN A 104 7.00 -20.17 -1.40
CA ASN A 104 6.52 -21.04 -0.34
C ASN A 104 4.99 -21.22 -0.35
N GLY A 105 4.30 -20.76 -1.40
CA GLY A 105 2.83 -20.77 -1.46
C GLY A 105 2.14 -19.72 -0.57
N ARG A 106 2.86 -18.90 0.20
CA ARG A 106 2.25 -17.83 0.99
C ARG A 106 2.09 -16.56 0.13
N PRO A 107 0.93 -15.89 0.14
CA PRO A 107 0.80 -14.56 -0.48
C PRO A 107 1.70 -13.53 0.23
N LYS A 108 2.00 -12.43 -0.45
CA LYS A 108 2.94 -11.41 0.02
C LYS A 108 2.19 -10.14 0.43
N ALA A 109 2.72 -9.44 1.43
CA ALA A 109 2.25 -8.12 1.79
C ALA A 109 3.44 -7.17 1.99
N LEU A 110 3.30 -5.95 1.47
CA LEU A 110 4.19 -4.84 1.76
C LEU A 110 3.39 -3.75 2.46
N ILE A 111 3.80 -3.38 3.67
CA ILE A 111 3.25 -2.24 4.39
C ILE A 111 4.17 -1.05 4.12
N ALA A 112 3.67 -0.06 3.38
CA ALA A 112 4.42 1.14 3.05
C ALA A 112 3.96 2.26 3.99
N ASN A 113 4.83 2.69 4.90
CA ASN A 113 4.55 3.86 5.72
C ASN A 113 4.79 5.11 4.87
N THR A 114 3.75 5.89 4.63
CA THR A 114 3.83 7.07 3.76
C THR A 114 3.27 8.30 4.45
N VAL A 115 3.34 9.44 3.74
CA VAL A 115 2.80 10.72 4.16
C VAL A 115 1.86 11.14 3.05
N LYS A 116 0.58 11.31 3.35
CA LYS A 116 -0.40 11.71 2.35
C LYS A 116 -0.07 13.12 1.87
N GLY A 117 0.01 13.32 0.56
CA GLY A 117 0.44 14.61 -0.02
C GLY A 117 1.96 14.85 0.02
N LYS A 118 2.78 13.80 0.22
CA LYS A 118 4.26 13.90 0.24
C LYS A 118 4.80 14.78 -0.88
N GLY A 119 5.71 15.69 -0.52
CA GLY A 119 6.42 16.57 -1.46
C GLY A 119 5.73 17.90 -1.74
N VAL A 120 4.54 18.13 -1.18
CA VAL A 120 3.83 19.41 -1.25
C VAL A 120 3.49 19.88 0.17
N SER A 121 4.15 20.94 0.60
CA SER A 121 4.20 21.43 1.99
C SER A 121 2.83 21.69 2.61
N TYR A 122 1.88 22.19 1.81
CA TYR A 122 0.52 22.50 2.27
C TYR A 122 -0.44 21.32 2.16
N MET A 123 -0.01 20.20 1.56
CA MET A 123 -0.80 18.96 1.44
C MET A 123 -0.33 17.84 2.39
N GLU A 124 0.92 17.86 2.84
CA GLU A 124 1.48 16.82 3.71
C GLU A 124 0.67 16.66 5.01
N ASP A 125 0.10 15.47 5.20
CA ASP A 125 -0.65 15.05 6.39
C ASP A 125 -1.94 15.88 6.66
N ILE A 126 -2.62 16.31 5.59
CA ILE A 126 -3.85 17.11 5.69
C ILE A 126 -5.05 16.39 5.04
N ALA A 127 -6.03 15.99 5.85
CA ALA A 127 -7.22 15.25 5.38
C ALA A 127 -8.02 16.01 4.32
N GLY A 128 -8.07 17.35 4.42
CA GLY A 128 -8.76 18.22 3.46
C GLY A 128 -8.28 18.08 2.02
N TRP A 129 -7.05 17.59 1.80
CA TRP A 129 -6.48 17.36 0.47
C TRP A 129 -6.77 15.97 -0.11
N HIS A 130 -7.56 15.13 0.58
CA HIS A 130 -7.89 13.80 0.07
C HIS A 130 -8.65 13.82 -1.26
N GLY A 131 -9.56 14.78 -1.44
CA GLY A 131 -10.40 14.90 -2.63
C GLY A 131 -10.55 16.32 -3.16
N ALA A 132 -9.82 17.29 -2.60
CA ALA A 132 -9.84 18.68 -3.04
C ALA A 132 -8.84 18.89 -4.20
N ALA A 133 -9.30 19.54 -5.26
CA ALA A 133 -8.41 19.99 -6.33
C ALA A 133 -7.71 21.31 -5.92
N PRO A 134 -6.40 21.46 -6.18
CA PRO A 134 -5.73 22.75 -5.97
C PRO A 134 -6.23 23.78 -6.97
N ASP A 135 -6.27 25.04 -6.55
CA ASP A 135 -6.42 26.18 -7.47
C ASP A 135 -5.12 26.46 -8.26
N ASP A 136 -5.15 27.43 -9.16
CA ASP A 136 -4.02 27.76 -10.04
C ASP A 136 -2.75 28.18 -9.26
N GLU A 137 -2.92 28.89 -8.14
CA GLU A 137 -1.79 29.37 -7.31
C GLU A 137 -1.18 28.20 -6.53
N GLN A 138 -2.02 27.39 -5.90
CA GLN A 138 -1.64 26.17 -5.20
C GLN A 138 -0.93 25.20 -6.15
N TYR A 139 -1.49 24.96 -7.33
CA TYR A 139 -0.86 24.12 -8.35
C TYR A 139 0.55 24.60 -8.71
N ALA A 140 0.71 25.89 -9.00
CA ALA A 140 2.02 26.45 -9.35
C ALA A 140 3.03 26.27 -8.22
N GLN A 141 2.61 26.47 -6.96
CA GLN A 141 3.45 26.26 -5.79
C GLN A 141 3.85 24.78 -5.63
N ALA A 142 2.90 23.84 -5.75
CA ALA A 142 3.16 22.41 -5.65
C ALA A 142 4.19 21.92 -6.69
N VAL A 143 4.07 22.37 -7.94
CA VAL A 143 5.03 22.03 -9.00
C VAL A 143 6.44 22.52 -8.64
N ILE A 144 6.58 23.75 -8.15
CA ILE A 144 7.87 24.31 -7.73
C ILE A 144 8.48 23.47 -6.60
N GLU A 145 7.68 23.04 -5.63
CA GLU A 145 8.16 22.23 -4.50
C GLU A 145 8.62 20.84 -4.94
N ILE A 146 7.83 20.17 -5.79
CA ILE A 146 8.18 18.85 -6.34
C ILE A 146 9.47 18.94 -7.17
N GLU A 147 9.59 19.94 -8.05
CA GLU A 147 10.80 20.12 -8.86
C GLU A 147 12.04 20.40 -8.02
N LYS A 148 11.89 21.12 -6.89
CA LYS A 148 13.01 21.34 -5.97
C LYS A 148 13.43 20.03 -5.28
N GLY A 149 12.47 19.22 -4.84
CA GLY A 149 12.73 17.92 -4.21
C GLY A 149 13.48 16.96 -5.15
N LEU A 150 13.12 16.93 -6.43
CA LEU A 150 13.79 16.10 -7.45
C LEU A 150 15.26 16.49 -7.73
N ARG A 151 15.68 17.71 -7.36
CA ARG A 151 17.06 18.18 -7.58
C ARG A 151 17.97 17.95 -6.37
N THR A 152 17.39 17.53 -5.25
CA THR A 152 18.11 17.33 -3.98
C THR A 152 18.42 15.87 -3.65
N GLU A 153 17.94 14.93 -4.47
CA GLU A 153 18.33 13.51 -4.49
C GLU A 153 19.39 13.23 -5.57
#